data_AF-A0A259TLN9-F1
#
_entry.id   AF-A0A259TLN9-F1
#
_cell.length_a   1.000
_cell.length_b   1.000
_cell.length_c   1.000
_cell.angle_alpha   90.00
_cell.angle_beta   90.00
_cell.angle_gamma   90.00
#
_symmetry.space_group_name_H-M   'P 1'
#
loop_
_entity.id
_entity.type
_entity.pdbx_description
1 polymer ?
#
loop_
_entity_poly.entity_id
_entity_poly.type
_entity_poly.pdbx_seq_one_letter_code
_entity_poly.pdbx_strand_id
1 'polypeptide(L)'
;MKNNDRKPTPYFEHVTQGTGKEIKKHDLSGLIWLDEEMTFDSMYEAQVWALDEPYNKLGWEYDGYRTTDPKIAGALVWELMKAKTAGYAKREVYADEQYVDKTIIYRVWVKWTRPEPGALHSN
;
A
#
# COMPACT_ATOMS: atom_id res chain seq x y z
N MET A 1 16.25 0.86 41.16
CA MET A 1 15.40 1.35 40.04
C MET A 1 16.13 1.04 38.75
N LYS A 2 15.60 0.17 37.88
CA LYS A 2 16.20 -0.13 36.57
C LYS A 2 15.24 0.40 35.50
N ASN A 3 15.69 1.40 34.75
CA ASN A 3 14.93 2.00 33.65
C ASN A 3 14.72 0.94 32.57
N ASN A 4 13.46 0.73 32.23
CA ASN A 4 13.03 -0.25 31.25
C ASN A 4 13.09 0.44 29.88
N ASP A 5 14.30 0.53 29.31
CA ASP A 5 14.54 1.03 27.96
C ASP A 5 13.95 0.04 26.94
N ARG A 6 12.63 0.02 26.81
CA ARG A 6 11.94 -0.64 25.71
C ARG A 6 12.17 0.22 24.47
N LYS A 7 13.11 -0.21 23.63
CA LYS A 7 13.21 0.27 22.25
C LYS A 7 11.82 0.18 21.60
N PRO A 8 11.33 1.21 20.89
CA PRO A 8 10.06 1.12 20.19
C PRO A 8 10.17 -0.04 19.19
N THR A 9 9.43 -1.12 19.44
CA THR A 9 9.21 -2.16 18.45
C THR A 9 8.37 -1.53 17.33
N PRO A 10 8.83 -1.52 16.07
CA PRO A 10 7.97 -1.10 14.98
C PRO A 10 6.72 -1.98 15.01
N TYR A 11 5.56 -1.34 15.00
CA TYR A 11 4.29 -2.05 14.93
C TYR A 11 4.15 -2.63 13.52
N PHE A 12 4.62 -3.87 13.33
CA PHE A 12 4.35 -4.65 12.12
C PHE A 12 3.03 -5.39 12.32
N GLU A 13 1.93 -4.80 11.87
CA GLU A 13 0.79 -5.63 11.48
C GLU A 13 1.15 -6.31 10.16
N HIS A 14 1.76 -7.49 10.25
CA HIS A 14 1.61 -8.45 9.17
C HIS A 14 0.11 -8.74 9.06
N VAL A 15 -0.54 -8.21 8.03
CA VAL A 15 -1.86 -8.70 7.62
C VAL A 15 -1.65 -10.12 7.07
N THR A 16 -1.43 -11.06 7.97
CA THR A 16 -1.53 -12.49 7.68
C THR A 16 -3.01 -12.77 7.49
N GLN A 17 -3.46 -12.85 6.24
CA GLN A 17 -4.54 -13.79 5.98
C GLN A 17 -4.04 -15.16 6.44
N GLY A 18 -4.74 -15.75 7.41
CA GLY A 18 -4.30 -16.94 8.14
C GLY A 18 -3.83 -18.04 7.19
N THR A 19 -2.52 -18.23 7.12
CA THR A 19 -1.78 -19.45 6.82
C THR A 19 -0.32 -19.02 6.70
N GLY A 20 0.57 -19.56 7.54
CA GLY A 20 2.00 -19.24 7.58
C GLY A 20 2.78 -19.67 6.34
N LYS A 21 2.38 -19.21 5.16
CA LYS A 21 3.14 -19.29 3.93
C LYS A 21 3.85 -17.96 3.72
N GLU A 22 5.18 -18.01 3.73
CA GLU A 22 6.01 -16.96 3.15
C GLU A 22 5.38 -16.48 1.85
N ILE A 23 5.00 -15.21 1.81
CA ILE A 23 4.51 -14.58 0.59
C ILE A 23 5.72 -14.62 -0.34
N LYS A 24 5.67 -15.48 -1.38
CA LYS A 24 6.63 -15.45 -2.48
C LYS A 24 6.79 -13.98 -2.86
N LYS A 25 8.01 -13.43 -2.75
CA LYS A 25 8.31 -12.04 -3.13
C LYS A 25 7.56 -11.78 -4.43
N HIS A 26 6.54 -10.91 -4.38
CA HIS A 26 5.82 -10.55 -5.58
C HIS A 26 6.87 -10.06 -6.58
N ASP A 27 6.81 -10.55 -7.80
CA ASP A 27 7.68 -10.03 -8.84
C ASP A 27 7.23 -8.60 -9.15
N LEU A 28 7.94 -7.63 -8.58
CA LEU A 28 7.63 -6.20 -8.68
C LEU A 28 8.27 -5.58 -9.93
N SER A 29 9.03 -6.34 -10.74
CA SER A 29 9.80 -5.80 -11.86
C SER A 29 8.94 -5.34 -13.04
N GLY A 30 7.68 -5.74 -13.10
CA GLY A 30 6.71 -5.35 -14.13
C GLY A 30 5.78 -4.22 -13.74
N LEU A 31 5.89 -3.67 -12.53
CA LEU A 31 5.03 -2.60 -12.04
C LEU A 31 5.59 -1.23 -12.42
N ILE A 32 4.72 -0.35 -12.89
CA ILE A 32 5.06 1.06 -13.10
C ILE A 32 4.84 1.79 -11.77
N TRP A 33 5.91 2.37 -11.22
CA TRP A 33 5.90 3.06 -9.93
C TRP A 33 5.87 4.57 -10.10
N LEU A 34 5.06 5.24 -9.29
CA LEU A 34 5.12 6.67 -9.07
C LEU A 34 5.94 6.93 -7.79
N ASP A 35 6.99 7.71 -7.92
CA ASP A 35 7.85 8.13 -6.81
C ASP A 35 7.40 9.50 -6.29
N GLU A 36 7.16 9.59 -4.99
CA GLU A 36 6.82 10.82 -4.29
C GLU A 36 7.89 11.16 -3.26
N GLU A 37 8.39 12.39 -3.36
CA GLU A 37 9.37 12.94 -2.43
C GLU A 37 8.74 13.91 -1.43
N MET A 38 7.48 14.31 -1.65
CA MET A 38 6.79 15.21 -0.74
C MET A 38 6.49 14.56 0.61
N THR A 39 6.56 15.39 1.64
CA THR A 39 6.22 15.04 3.02
C THR A 39 5.25 16.06 3.58
N PHE A 40 4.33 15.60 4.42
CA PHE A 40 3.34 16.46 5.09
C PHE A 40 3.59 16.52 6.59
N ASP A 41 3.11 17.59 7.23
CA ASP A 41 3.22 17.76 8.68
C ASP A 41 2.10 17.01 9.41
N SER A 42 0.93 16.89 8.78
CA SER A 42 -0.24 16.24 9.36
C SER A 42 -0.75 15.05 8.54
N MET A 43 -1.45 14.13 9.21
CA MET A 43 -2.17 13.04 8.55
C MET A 43 -3.30 13.59 7.66
N TYR A 44 -3.92 14.70 8.06
CA TYR A 44 -5.00 15.33 7.30
C TYR A 44 -4.52 15.82 5.93
N GLU A 45 -3.42 16.56 5.87
CA GLU A 45 -2.86 17.04 4.61
C GLU A 45 -2.42 15.88 3.72
N ALA A 46 -1.77 14.87 4.31
CA ALA A 46 -1.38 13.66 3.58
C ALA A 46 -2.59 12.94 2.98
N GLN A 47 -3.72 12.90 3.70
CA GLN A 47 -4.95 12.26 3.22
C GLN A 47 -5.63 13.08 2.11
N VAL A 48 -5.71 14.40 2.25
CA VAL A 48 -6.24 15.28 1.20
C VAL A 48 -5.42 15.14 -0.08
N TRP A 49 -4.09 15.17 0.05
CA TRP A 49 -3.20 14.95 -1.08
C TRP A 49 -3.38 13.57 -1.69
N ALA A 50 -3.42 12.53 -0.85
CA ALA A 50 -3.52 11.15 -1.31
C ALA A 50 -4.78 10.89 -2.15
N LEU A 51 -5.90 11.55 -1.81
CA LEU A 51 -7.16 11.43 -2.54
C LEU A 51 -7.17 12.17 -3.87
N ASP A 52 -6.44 13.27 -3.98
CA ASP A 52 -6.43 14.11 -5.19
C ASP A 52 -5.54 13.52 -6.28
N GLU A 53 -4.33 13.11 -5.90
CA GLU A 53 -3.27 12.76 -6.85
C GLU A 53 -3.06 11.23 -6.94
N PRO A 54 -2.46 10.57 -5.93
CA PRO A 54 -2.05 9.18 -6.07
C PRO A 54 -3.23 8.21 -6.13
N TYR A 55 -4.33 8.43 -5.41
CA TYR A 55 -5.50 7.55 -5.48
C TYR A 55 -6.10 7.48 -6.90
N ASN A 56 -6.13 8.61 -7.59
CA ASN A 56 -6.70 8.70 -8.95
C ASN A 56 -5.76 8.10 -10.01
N LYS A 57 -4.45 8.22 -9.81
CA LYS A 57 -3.44 7.67 -10.73
C LYS A 57 -3.18 6.18 -10.51
N LEU A 58 -3.35 5.69 -9.28
CA LEU A 58 -3.05 4.32 -8.91
C LEU A 58 -4.10 3.32 -9.43
N GLY A 59 -3.63 2.41 -10.29
CA GLY A 59 -4.44 1.43 -11.02
C GLY A 59 -4.81 1.87 -12.43
N TRP A 60 -4.54 3.13 -12.82
CA TRP A 60 -4.78 3.64 -14.17
C TRP A 60 -3.49 3.95 -14.92
N GLU A 61 -2.66 4.83 -14.34
CA GLU A 61 -1.40 5.29 -14.93
C GLU A 61 -0.20 4.57 -14.33
N TYR A 62 -0.28 4.24 -13.04
CA TYR A 62 0.76 3.58 -12.27
C TYR A 62 0.17 2.40 -11.51
N ASP A 63 0.92 1.31 -11.39
CA ASP A 63 0.51 0.15 -10.61
C ASP A 63 0.86 0.30 -9.12
N GLY A 64 1.88 1.10 -8.83
CA GLY A 64 2.44 1.29 -7.50
C GLY A 64 2.85 2.72 -7.20
N TYR A 65 2.97 3.02 -5.93
CA TYR A 65 3.36 4.29 -5.35
C TYR A 65 4.45 4.07 -4.29
N ARG A 66 5.47 4.92 -4.31
CA ARG A 66 6.57 4.90 -3.34
C ARG A 66 6.73 6.27 -2.71
N THR A 67 6.88 6.30 -1.40
CA THR A 67 7.07 7.55 -0.65
C THR A 67 7.93 7.30 0.58
N THR A 68 8.63 8.33 1.03
CA THR A 68 9.32 8.34 2.33
C THR A 68 8.40 8.79 3.47
N ASP A 69 7.21 9.31 3.17
CA ASP A 69 6.23 9.73 4.16
C ASP A 69 5.27 8.59 4.53
N PRO A 70 5.33 8.03 5.76
CA PRO A 70 4.41 6.99 6.20
C PRO A 70 2.94 7.43 6.19
N LYS A 71 2.66 8.73 6.32
CA LYS A 71 1.30 9.27 6.38
C LYS A 71 0.61 9.19 5.03
N ILE A 72 1.33 9.47 3.95
CA ILE A 72 0.79 9.33 2.58
C ILE A 72 0.52 7.85 2.30
N ALA A 73 1.48 6.97 2.60
CA ALA A 73 1.31 5.53 2.41
C ALA A 73 0.12 4.98 3.21
N GLY A 74 0.00 5.37 4.49
CA GLY A 74 -1.11 4.97 5.35
C GLY A 74 -2.47 5.46 4.85
N ALA A 75 -2.57 6.74 4.46
CA ALA A 75 -3.79 7.31 3.90
C ALA A 75 -4.20 6.62 2.60
N LEU A 76 -3.24 6.33 1.72
CA LEU A 76 -3.49 5.66 0.45
C LEU A 76 -3.99 4.23 0.67
N VAL A 77 -3.33 3.45 1.52
CA VAL A 77 -3.78 2.09 1.87
C VAL A 77 -5.20 2.11 2.45
N TRP A 78 -5.49 3.03 3.35
CA TRP A 78 -6.81 3.17 3.96
C TRP A 78 -7.90 3.41 2.92
N GLU A 79 -7.73 4.38 2.01
CA GLU A 79 -8.75 4.71 1.01
C GLU A 79 -8.90 3.59 -0.04
N LEU A 80 -7.82 2.94 -0.44
CA LEU A 80 -7.87 1.78 -1.33
C LEU A 80 -8.62 0.59 -0.71
N MET A 81 -8.34 0.30 0.57
CA MET A 81 -9.01 -0.77 1.32
C MET A 81 -10.48 -0.46 1.58
N LYS A 82 -10.81 0.81 1.85
CA LYS A 82 -12.20 1.27 1.99
C LYS A 82 -12.97 1.10 0.69
N ALA A 83 -12.38 1.47 -0.45
CA ALA A 83 -12.98 1.27 -1.76
C ALA A 83 -13.19 -0.23 -2.09
N LYS A 84 -12.24 -1.08 -1.72
CA LYS A 84 -12.37 -2.55 -1.82
C LYS A 84 -13.52 -3.07 -0.96
N THR A 85 -13.58 -2.65 0.31
CA THR A 85 -14.59 -3.09 1.29
C THR A 85 -16.00 -2.67 0.89
N ALA A 86 -16.15 -1.47 0.35
CA ALA A 86 -17.44 -0.98 -0.16
C ALA A 86 -17.86 -1.64 -1.49
N GLY A 87 -17.01 -2.47 -2.10
CA GLY A 87 -17.31 -3.16 -3.35
C GLY A 87 -17.16 -2.31 -4.62
N TYR A 88 -16.67 -1.07 -4.50
CA TYR A 88 -16.48 -0.18 -5.64
C TYR A 88 -15.28 -0.57 -6.51
N ALA A 89 -14.29 -1.27 -5.94
CA ALA A 89 -13.08 -1.67 -6.66
C ALA A 89 -12.77 -3.16 -6.47
N LYS A 90 -12.61 -3.88 -7.59
CA LYS A 90 -12.09 -5.25 -7.63
C LYS A 90 -10.57 -5.22 -7.84
N ARG A 91 -9.87 -4.68 -6.84
CA ARG A 91 -8.40 -4.63 -6.80
C ARG A 91 -7.89 -5.22 -5.50
N GLU A 92 -6.82 -5.97 -5.61
CA GLU A 92 -6.01 -6.36 -4.46
C GLU A 92 -5.06 -5.21 -4.13
N VAL A 93 -4.95 -4.90 -2.85
CA VAL A 93 -4.13 -3.80 -2.33
C VAL A 93 -3.01 -4.41 -1.53
N TYR A 94 -1.78 -3.98 -1.81
CA TYR A 94 -0.58 -4.45 -1.16
C TYR A 94 0.21 -3.26 -0.65
N ALA A 95 0.90 -3.48 0.47
CA ALA A 95 1.81 -2.49 1.04
C ALA A 95 3.03 -3.20 1.64
N ASP A 96 4.17 -2.54 1.59
CA ASP A 96 5.43 -3.02 2.17
C ASP A 96 6.38 -1.86 2.48
N GLU A 97 7.34 -2.11 3.36
CA GLU A 97 8.40 -1.17 3.71
C GLU A 97 9.74 -1.69 3.20
N GLN A 98 10.52 -0.81 2.56
CA GLN A 98 11.86 -1.11 2.10
C GLN A 98 12.87 -0.21 2.78
N TYR A 99 13.86 -0.81 3.43
CA TYR A 99 15.01 -0.09 3.98
C TYR A 99 16.09 0.04 2.91
N VAL A 100 16.38 1.27 2.48
CA VAL A 100 17.42 1.60 1.49
C VAL A 100 18.26 2.74 2.03
N ASP A 101 19.57 2.56 2.13
CA ASP A 101 20.52 3.61 2.54
C ASP A 101 20.13 4.38 3.82
N LYS A 102 19.61 3.65 4.83
CA LYS A 102 19.10 4.17 6.12
C LYS A 102 17.81 4.97 6.04
N THR A 103 17.17 5.02 4.88
CA THR A 103 15.85 5.59 4.66
C THR A 103 14.83 4.47 4.52
N ILE A 104 13.63 4.70 5.06
CA ILE A 104 12.49 3.81 4.87
C ILE A 104 11.70 4.34 3.68
N ILE A 105 11.46 3.47 2.71
CA ILE A 105 10.60 3.72 1.55
C ILE A 105 9.35 2.87 1.74
N TYR A 106 8.21 3.54 1.88
CA TYR A 106 6.90 2.92 1.95
C TYR A 106 6.39 2.69 0.53
N ARG A 107 5.97 1.47 0.24
CA ARG A 107 5.52 1.04 -1.08
C ARG A 107 4.08 0.58 -0.97
N VAL A 108 3.22 1.10 -1.85
CA VAL A 108 1.81 0.71 -1.95
C VAL A 108 1.53 0.38 -3.39
N TRP A 109 0.94 -0.77 -3.69
CA TRP A 109 0.60 -1.12 -5.06
C TRP A 109 -0.71 -1.88 -5.13
N VAL A 110 -1.32 -1.82 -6.31
CA VAL A 110 -2.58 -2.51 -6.58
C VAL A 110 -2.40 -3.51 -7.69
N LYS A 111 -3.15 -4.61 -7.60
CA LYS A 111 -3.28 -5.56 -8.70
C LYS A 111 -4.74 -5.71 -9.03
N TRP A 112 -5.07 -5.46 -10.30
CA TRP A 112 -6.40 -5.78 -10.80
C TRP A 112 -6.62 -7.29 -10.72
N THR A 113 -7.65 -7.70 -9.98
CA THR A 113 -8.23 -9.01 -10.18
C THR A 113 -9.12 -8.90 -11.41
N ARG A 114 -8.48 -8.94 -12.58
CA ARG A 114 -9.25 -9.12 -13.83
C ARG A 114 -10.00 -10.43 -13.67
N PRO A 115 -11.34 -10.48 -13.81
CA PRO A 115 -11.99 -11.76 -13.98
C PRO A 115 -11.34 -12.42 -15.19
N GLU A 116 -10.97 -13.69 -15.07
CA GLU A 116 -10.45 -14.42 -16.23
C GLU A 116 -11.45 -14.25 -17.39
N PRO A 117 -10.97 -13.89 -18.60
CA PRO A 117 -11.85 -13.83 -19.76
C PRO A 117 -12.45 -15.22 -20.00
N GLY A 118 -13.68 -15.42 -19.51
CA GLY A 118 -14.37 -16.72 -19.50
C GLY A 118 -15.38 -16.90 -18.36
N ALA A 119 -15.32 -16.12 -17.28
CA ALA A 119 -16.20 -16.29 -16.11
C ALA A 119 -17.66 -15.78 -16.29
N LEU A 120 -18.08 -15.38 -17.49
CA LEU A 120 -19.43 -14.85 -17.77
C LEU A 120 -20.36 -15.80 -18.53
N HIS A 121 -20.01 -17.08 -18.66
CA HIS A 121 -20.91 -18.08 -19.25
C HIS A 121 -21.10 -19.26 -18.30
N SER A 122 -21.93 -19.09 -17.27
CA SER A 122 -22.66 -20.18 -16.60
C SER A 122 -23.72 -19.59 -15.67
N ASN A 123 -24.90 -19.32 -16.22
CA ASN A 123 -26.24 -19.68 -15.71
C ASN A 123 -27.32 -18.82 -16.39
#